data_AF-A0A9Q9BSI3-F1
#
_entry.id   AF-A0A9Q9BSI3-F1
#
_cell.length_a   1.000
_cell.length_b   1.000
_cell.length_c   1.000
_cell.angle_alpha   90.00
_cell.angle_beta   90.00
_cell.angle_gamma   90.00
#
_symmetry.space_group_name_H-M   'P 1'
#
loop_
_entity.id
_entity.type
_entity.pdbx_description
1 polymer ?
#
loop_
_entity_poly.entity_id
_entity_poly.type
_entity_poly.pdbx_seq_one_letter_code
_entity_poly.pdbx_strand_id
1 'polypeptide(L)' 'METAVTDKKYIVIRAFADAQDNKKEYKVNNIYPNPANKKVSEERIQELLSHPNGKSYIKEVEEK' A
#
# COMPACT_ATOMS: atom_id res chain seq x y z
N MET A 1 -20.59 11.44 0.83
CA MET A 1 -19.42 10.76 0.22
C MET A 1 -19.23 9.49 1.02
N GLU A 2 -19.51 8.35 0.41
CA GLU A 2 -19.69 7.06 1.07
C GLU A 2 -18.31 6.49 1.46
N THR A 3 -17.98 6.47 2.76
CA THR A 3 -16.77 5.80 3.24
C THR A 3 -17.06 4.32 3.39
N ALA A 4 -16.92 3.57 2.29
CA ALA A 4 -16.84 2.13 2.33
C ALA A 4 -15.53 1.73 3.02
N VAL A 5 -15.59 1.46 4.32
CA VAL A 5 -14.55 0.74 5.09
C VAL A 5 -14.56 -0.73 4.64
N THR A 6 -14.20 -0.95 3.38
CA THR A 6 -13.70 -2.24 2.92
C THR A 6 -12.32 -2.43 3.57
N ASP A 7 -12.09 -3.59 4.18
CA ASP A 7 -10.77 -4.07 4.64
C ASP A 7 -9.85 -4.19 3.42
N LYS A 8 -9.40 -3.05 2.91
CA LYS A 8 -8.62 -2.96 1.67
C LYS A 8 -7.24 -3.51 1.97
N LYS A 9 -7.04 -4.75 1.57
CA LYS A 9 -5.73 -5.38 1.58
C LYS A 9 -4.96 -4.86 0.39
N TYR A 10 -3.69 -4.54 0.58
CA TYR A 10 -2.81 -4.15 -0.51
C TYR A 10 -1.68 -5.16 -0.63
N ILE A 11 -1.32 -5.49 -1.87
CA ILE A 11 -0.14 -6.27 -2.19
C ILE A 11 0.86 -5.38 -2.92
N VAL A 12 2.10 -5.45 -2.47
CA VAL A 12 3.23 -4.78 -3.09
C VAL A 12 3.49 -5.43 -4.44
N ILE A 13 3.27 -4.71 -5.53
CA ILE A 13 3.54 -5.19 -6.89
C ILE A 13 4.94 -4.80 -7.38
N ARG A 14 5.59 -3.87 -6.70
CA ARG A 14 6.95 -3.42 -6.99
C ARG A 14 7.68 -3.14 -5.69
N ALA A 15 8.90 -3.64 -5.56
CA ALA A 15 9.67 -3.42 -4.35
C ALA A 15 9.99 -1.93 -4.15
N PHE A 16 9.85 -1.46 -2.92
CA PHE A 16 10.17 -0.08 -2.54
C PHE A 16 10.63 -0.01 -1.08
N ALA A 17 11.48 0.98 -0.80
CA ALA A 17 11.84 1.34 0.57
C ALA A 17 10.94 2.48 1.04
N ASP A 18 10.17 2.24 2.09
CA ASP A 18 9.30 3.26 2.65
C ASP A 18 10.08 4.12 3.66
N ALA A 19 10.40 5.35 3.28
CA ALA A 19 11.13 6.28 4.14
C ALA A 19 10.31 6.71 5.38
N GLN A 20 8.97 6.70 5.29
CA GLN A 20 8.09 7.00 6.42
C GLN A 20 8.02 5.82 7.40
N ASP A 21 8.42 4.63 6.96
CA ASP A 21 8.50 3.43 7.77
C ASP A 21 9.94 3.00 8.07
N ASN A 22 10.79 3.91 8.55
CA ASN A 22 12.18 3.58 8.91
C ASN A 22 13.00 2.94 7.76
N LYS A 23 12.76 3.35 6.51
CA LYS A 23 13.36 2.73 5.31
C LYS A 23 13.04 1.24 5.17
N LYS A 24 11.90 0.80 5.70
CA LYS A 24 11.48 -0.60 5.59
C LYS A 24 11.33 -0.97 4.12
N GLU A 25 12.01 -2.03 3.75
CA GLU A 25 11.93 -2.58 2.40
C GLU A 25 10.71 -3.49 2.27
N TYR A 26 9.81 -3.09 1.39
CA TYR A 26 8.66 -3.86 0.96
C TYR A 26 9.02 -4.57 -0.33
N LYS A 27 8.96 -5.91 -0.33
CA LYS A 27 9.24 -6.74 -1.51
C LYS A 27 7.97 -7.02 -2.29
N VAL A 28 8.11 -7.34 -3.57
CA VAL A 28 6.99 -7.76 -4.42
C VAL A 28 6.28 -8.98 -3.81
N ASN A 29 4.95 -9.04 -3.89
CA ASN A 29 4.05 -10.01 -3.27
C ASN A 29 3.95 -9.95 -1.73
N ASN A 30 4.57 -8.97 -1.07
CA ASN A 30 4.29 -8.74 0.35
C ASN A 30 2.96 -8.01 0.54
N ILE A 31 2.33 -8.22 1.70
CA ILE A 31 1.21 -7.40 2.15
C ILE A 31 1.70 -6.00 2.53
N TYR A 32 0.90 -4.99 2.21
CA TYR A 32 1.07 -3.63 2.69
C TYR A 32 -0.23 -3.14 3.35
N PRO A 33 -0.13 -2.52 4.54
CA PRO A 33 1.08 -2.37 5.33
C PRO A 33 1.48 -3.68 6.05
N ASN A 34 2.75 -3.81 6.46
CA ASN A 34 3.24 -5.01 7.19
C ASN A 34 3.86 -4.59 8.53
N PRO A 35 3.32 -5.06 9.69
CA PRO A 35 2.15 -5.93 9.84
C PRO A 35 0.85 -5.24 9.38
N ALA A 36 -0.18 -6.02 8.99
CA ALA A 36 -1.46 -5.49 8.48
C ALA A 36 -2.15 -4.49 9.43
N ASN A 37 -1.92 -4.63 10.74
CA ASN A 37 -2.41 -3.72 11.77
C ASN A 37 -1.69 -2.37 11.84
N LYS A 38 -0.69 -2.14 10.99
CA LYS A 38 0.05 -0.88 10.96
C LYS A 38 -0.85 0.23 10.41
N LYS A 39 -0.98 1.32 11.17
CA LYS A 39 -1.64 2.53 10.69
C LYS A 39 -0.79 3.22 9.63
N VAL A 40 -1.32 3.33 8.42
CA VAL A 40 -0.76 4.12 7.33
C VAL A 40 -1.83 5.11 6.89
N SER A 41 -1.44 6.37 6.68
CA SER A 41 -2.37 7.39 6.22
C SER A 41 -2.89 7.07 4.82
N GLU A 42 -4.15 7.40 4.54
CA GLU A 42 -4.77 7.22 3.23
C GLU A 42 -3.99 7.95 2.13
N GLU A 43 -3.45 9.13 2.43
CA GLU A 43 -2.56 9.88 1.53
C GLU A 43 -1.37 9.05 1.07
N ARG A 44 -0.73 8.30 2.00
CA ARG A 44 0.41 7.45 1.67
C ARG A 44 0.00 6.27 0.81
N ILE A 45 -1.16 5.68 1.07
CA ILE A 45 -1.74 4.64 0.23
C ILE A 45 -1.99 5.19 -1.18
N GLN A 46 -2.57 6.39 -1.29
CA GLN A 46 -2.80 7.04 -2.58
C GLN A 46 -1.49 7.37 -3.31
N GLU A 47 -0.43 7.78 -2.63
CA GLU A 47 0.88 7.98 -3.26
C GLU A 47 1.50 6.69 -3.81
N LEU A 48 1.33 5.59 -3.06
CA LEU A 48 1.83 4.27 -3.47
C LEU A 48 0.99 3.65 -4.60
N LEU A 49 -0.31 3.96 -4.66
CA LEU A 49 -1.22 3.57 -5.74
C LEU A 49 -1.05 4.47 -6.98
N SER A 50 -0.95 5.78 -6.77
CA SER A 50 -0.91 6.82 -7.79
C SER A 50 0.50 7.38 -7.89
N HIS A 51 1.37 6.60 -8.53
CA HIS A 51 2.72 7.08 -8.80
C HIS A 51 2.73 7.90 -10.10
N PRO A 52 3.36 9.09 -10.13
CA PRO A 52 3.31 10.02 -11.28
C PRO A 52 3.83 9.43 -12.60
N ASN A 53 4.60 8.35 -12.55
CA ASN A 53 5.10 7.64 -13.73
C ASN A 53 4.20 6.47 -14.19
N GLY A 54 2.95 6.39 -13.71
CA GLY A 54 2.01 5.31 -14.03
C GLY A 54 2.41 3.95 -13.45
N LYS A 55 3.31 3.92 -12.47
CA LYS A 55 3.86 2.68 -11.88
C LYS A 55 3.53 2.62 -10.40
N SER A 56 2.37 2.04 -10.06
CA SER A 56 1.99 1.80 -8.67
C SER A 56 2.98 0.85 -7.97
N TYR A 57 3.24 1.10 -6.69
CA TYR A 57 4.06 0.23 -5.84
C TYR A 57 3.23 -0.86 -5.18
N ILE A 58 1.98 -0.53 -4.85
CA ILE A 58 1.01 -1.43 -4.25
C ILE A 58 -0.21 -1.54 -5.15
N LYS A 59 -1.00 -2.59 -4.97
CA LYS A 59 -2.27 -2.83 -5.64
C LYS A 59 -3.30 -3.29 -4.62
N GLU A 60 -4.51 -2.79 -4.71
CA GLU A 60 -5.65 -3.27 -3.91
C GLU A 60 -6.00 -4.71 -4.32
N VAL A 61 -6.10 -5.60 -3.34
CA VAL A 61 -6.61 -6.97 -3.50
C VAL A 61 -7.95 -7.05 -2.79
N GLU A 62 -9.03 -7.13 -3.56
CA GLU A 62 -10.33 -7.55 -3.04
C GLU A 62 -10.23 -9.02 -2.62
N GLU A 63 -10.49 -9.29 -1.35
CA GLU A 63 -10.74 -10.65 -0.89
C GLU A 63 -12.14 -11.04 -1.40
N LYS A 64 -12.16 -11.99 -2.33
CA LYS A 64 -13.36 -12.42 -3.06
C LYS A 64 -14.15 -13.45 -2.29
#